data_AF-A0A8S3DNN4-F1
#
_entry.id   AF-A0A8S3DNN4-F1
#
_cell.length_a   1.000
_cell.length_b   1.000
_cell.length_c   1.000
_cell.angle_alpha   90.00
_cell.angle_beta   90.00
_cell.angle_gamma   90.00
#
_symmetry.space_group_name_H-M   'P 1'
#
loop_
_entity.id
_entity.type
_entity.pdbx_description
1 polymer ?
#
loop_
_entity_poly.entity_id
_entity_poly.type
_entity_poly.pdbx_seq_one_letter_code
_entity_poly.pdbx_strand_id
1 'polypeptide(L)' 'KIDVGIIEVGIGGEYDCTNVIKTPIVCGIASLGLDHVKLLGNTIEQIAWQKAGIFKHNVPAIT' A
#
# COMPACT_ATOMS: atom_id res chain seq x y z
N LYS A 1 18.10 -17.15 -5.40
CA LYS A 1 18.47 -15.77 -5.02
C LYS A 1 17.88 -14.86 -6.08
N ILE A 2 17.20 -13.78 -5.71
CA ILE A 2 16.63 -12.82 -6.66
C ILE A 2 17.28 -11.45 -6.44
N ASP A 3 17.35 -10.66 -7.49
CA ASP A 3 17.89 -9.29 -7.42
C ASP A 3 16.81 -8.29 -6.95
N VAL A 4 15.56 -8.50 -7.38
CA VAL A 4 14.40 -7.67 -7.02
C VAL A 4 13.17 -8.55 -6.84
N GLY A 5 12.35 -8.23 -5.84
CA GLY A 5 11.01 -8.80 -5.65
C GLY A 5 9.94 -7.72 -5.73
N ILE A 6 8.87 -7.98 -6.48
CA ILE A 6 7.68 -7.14 -6.53
C ILE A 6 6.63 -7.80 -5.66
N ILE A 7 6.11 -7.07 -4.67
CA ILE A 7 5.08 -7.58 -3.76
C ILE A 7 3.80 -6.78 -3.99
N GLU A 8 2.78 -7.46 -4.48
CA GLU A 8 1.42 -6.92 -4.59
C GLU A 8 0.73 -6.96 -3.23
N VAL A 9 0.14 -5.85 -2.83
CA VAL A 9 -0.66 -5.75 -1.60
C VAL A 9 -1.98 -6.48 -1.83
N GLY A 10 -2.38 -7.32 -0.87
CA GLY A 10 -3.65 -8.05 -0.97
C GLY A 10 -4.85 -7.12 -0.82
N ILE A 11 -4.95 -6.43 0.31
CA ILE A 11 -6.05 -5.48 0.56
C ILE A 11 -5.64 -4.33 1.48
N GLY A 12 -5.97 -3.09 1.09
CA GLY A 12 -5.59 -1.90 1.85
C GLY A 12 -4.12 -1.59 1.71
N GLY A 13 -3.34 -1.73 2.79
CA GLY A 13 -1.91 -1.43 2.82
C GLY A 13 -1.35 -1.43 4.24
N GLU A 14 -1.89 -0.59 5.12
CA GLU A 14 -1.38 -0.42 6.50
C GLU A 14 -1.32 -1.74 7.27
N TYR A 15 -2.41 -2.51 7.23
CA TYR A 15 -2.55 -3.77 7.97
C TYR A 15 -2.40 -5.02 7.11
N ASP A 16 -1.93 -4.88 5.87
CA ASP A 16 -1.70 -6.03 4.99
C ASP A 16 -0.43 -6.79 5.42
N CYS A 17 -0.45 -8.12 5.35
CA CYS A 17 0.69 -8.97 5.73
C CYS A 17 1.95 -8.68 4.90
N THR A 18 1.81 -8.09 3.72
CA THR A 18 2.95 -7.68 2.88
C THR A 18 3.67 -6.44 3.42
N ASN A 19 3.02 -5.65 4.28
CA ASN A 19 3.57 -4.42 4.87
C ASN A 19 4.61 -4.66 5.99
N VAL A 20 5.17 -5.88 6.06
CA VAL A 20 6.27 -6.25 6.95
C VAL A 20 7.64 -5.74 6.47
N ILE A 21 7.74 -5.34 5.20
CA ILE A 21 8.98 -4.82 4.60
C ILE A 21 9.23 -3.40 5.11
N LYS A 22 10.28 -3.24 5.93
CA LYS A 22 10.58 -1.95 6.59
C LYS A 22 11.20 -0.89 5.66
N THR A 23 12.01 -1.34 4.71
CA THR A 23 12.79 -0.45 3.82
C THR A 23 12.72 -0.94 2.37
N PRO A 24 11.55 -0.85 1.72
CA PRO A 24 11.45 -1.12 0.29
C PRO A 24 12.23 -0.07 -0.52
N ILE A 25 12.65 -0.42 -1.73
CA ILE A 25 13.36 0.50 -2.64
C ILE A 25 12.41 1.56 -3.20
N VAL A 26 11.14 1.20 -3.40
CA VAL A 26 10.07 2.06 -3.89
C VAL A 26 8.72 1.48 -3.47
N CYS A 27 7.74 2.35 -3.22
CA CYS A 27 6.34 1.97 -3.00
C CYS A 27 5.45 2.62 -4.07
N GLY A 28 4.35 1.95 -4.43
CA GLY A 28 3.46 2.42 -5.49
C GLY A 28 1.98 2.17 -5.17
N ILE A 29 1.12 3.16 -5.47
CA ILE A 29 -0.33 3.00 -5.50
C ILE A 29 -0.77 3.23 -6.96
N ALA A 30 -1.33 2.21 -7.63
CA ALA A 30 -1.67 2.35 -9.05
C ALA A 30 -2.93 3.18 -9.32
N SER A 31 -3.96 3.03 -8.49
CA SER A 31 -5.23 3.74 -8.64
C SER A 31 -5.95 3.83 -7.31
N LEU A 32 -6.69 4.91 -7.11
CA LEU A 32 -7.54 5.10 -5.95
C LEU A 32 -9.02 5.16 -6.40
N GLY A 33 -9.86 4.37 -5.73
CA GLY A 33 -11.30 4.30 -6.00
C GLY A 33 -12.07 3.85 -4.78
N LEU A 34 -13.39 3.67 -4.92
CA LEU A 34 -14.24 3.08 -3.88
C LEU A 34 -14.17 1.55 -3.98
N ASP A 35 -13.03 0.98 -3.61
CA ASP A 35 -12.82 -0.46 -3.53
C ASP A 35 -12.89 -0.96 -2.08
N HIS A 36 -13.39 -2.18 -1.88
CA HIS A 36 -13.40 -2.87 -0.59
C HIS A 36 -13.98 -2.04 0.58
N VAL A 37 -15.03 -1.26 0.34
CA VAL A 37 -15.60 -0.32 1.33
C VAL A 37 -15.96 -0.93 2.69
N LYS A 38 -16.33 -2.22 2.71
CA LYS A 38 -16.62 -2.97 3.94
C LYS A 38 -15.41 -3.14 4.87
N LEU A 39 -14.20 -3.07 4.33
CA LEU A 39 -12.94 -3.29 5.04
C LEU A 39 -12.10 -2.02 5.16
N LEU A 40 -12.10 -1.18 4.12
CA LEU A 40 -11.20 -0.02 4.01
C LEU A 40 -11.86 1.30 4.39
N GLY A 41 -13.19 1.34 4.47
CA GLY A 41 -13.97 2.54 4.79
C GLY A 41 -14.91 2.95 3.67
N ASN A 42 -15.83 3.86 3.98
CA ASN A 42 -16.90 4.29 3.08
C ASN A 42 -16.55 5.56 2.29
N THR A 43 -15.37 6.15 2.53
CA THR A 43 -14.91 7.35 1.83
C THR A 43 -13.56 7.14 1.18
N ILE A 44 -13.27 7.92 0.15
CA ILE A 44 -11.98 7.88 -0.55
C ILE A 44 -10.83 8.19 0.41
N GLU A 45 -11.03 9.08 1.36
CA GLU A 45 -10.01 9.46 2.35
C GLU A 45 -9.65 8.28 3.27
N GLN A 46 -10.65 7.49 3.69
CA GLN A 46 -10.42 6.29 4.51
C GLN A 46 -9.64 5.21 3.74
N ILE A 47 -10.01 5.00 2.47
CA ILE A 47 -9.32 4.06 1.58
C ILE A 47 -7.89 4.54 1.29
N ALA A 48 -7.71 5.84 1.04
CA ALA A 48 -6.41 6.44 0.80
C ALA A 48 -5.49 6.26 2.01
N TRP A 49 -6.00 6.46 3.22
CA TRP A 49 -5.24 6.24 4.46
C TRP A 49 -4.75 4.80 4.56
N GLN A 50 -5.63 3.82 4.29
CA GLN A 50 -5.26 2.40 4.31
C GLN A 50 -4.17 2.08 3.26
N LYS A 51 -4.35 2.52 2.01
CA LYS A 51 -3.38 2.25 0.93
C LYS A 51 -2.06 2.97 1.15
N ALA A 52 -2.08 4.19 1.68
CA ALA A 52 -0.88 4.97 1.98
C ALA A 52 -0.02 4.35 3.10
N GLY A 53 -0.55 3.40 3.88
CA GLY A 53 0.19 2.69 4.92
C GLY A 53 1.40 1.89 4.44
N ILE A 54 1.52 1.63 3.14
CA ILE A 54 2.72 1.02 2.56
C ILE A 54 3.89 2.00 2.43
N PHE A 55 3.65 3.32 2.47
CA PHE A 55 4.71 4.31 2.33
C PHE A 55 5.61 4.34 3.56
N LYS A 56 6.93 4.41 3.32
CA LYS A 56 7.95 4.42 4.37
C LYS A 56 8.78 5.69 4.28
N HIS A 57 9.26 6.15 5.42
CA HIS A 57 10.09 7.34 5.51
C HIS A 57 11.35 7.20 4.63
N ASN A 58 11.68 8.25 3.88
CA ASN A 58 12.80 8.28 2.93
C ASN A 58 12.75 7.22 1.82
N VAL A 59 11.59 6.62 1.54
CA VAL A 59 11.38 5.74 0.39
C VAL A 59 10.58 6.47 -0.69
N PRO A 60 10.99 6.43 -1.96
CA PRO A 60 10.20 6.96 -3.07
C PRO A 60 8.78 6.37 -3.10
N ALA A 61 7.79 7.26 -3.19
CA ALA A 61 6.38 6.91 -3.30
C ALA A 61 5.86 7.37 -4.66
N ILE A 62 5.25 6.45 -5.42
CA ILE A 62 4.67 6.71 -6.74
C ILE A 62 3.15 6.48 -6.66
N THR A 63 2.38 7.36 -7.27
CA THR A 63 0.90 7.30 -7.30
C THR A 63 0.38 7.58 -8.69
#